data_AF-A0A953LA78-F1
#
_entry.id   AF-A0A953LA78-F1
#
_cell.length_a   1.000
_cell.length_b   1.000
_cell.length_c   1.000
_cell.angle_alpha   90.00
_cell.angle_beta   90.00
_cell.angle_gamma   90.00
#
_symmetry.space_group_name_H-M   'P 1'
#
loop_
_entity.id
_entity.type
_entity.pdbx_description
1 polymer ?
#
loop_
_entity_poly.entity_id
_entity_poly.type
_entity_poly.pdbx_seq_one_letter_code
_entity_poly.pdbx_strand_id
1 'polypeptide(L)'
;MKQKVYYLLLLSLLCIGFSCAPEHSSSDENTADIIIYGGTSAAIIAAVEASQNGNSVIVVSPDTHLGGLTSGGLGFTDTGDKSVIGGLAREFYHRLYQHYTTDSAWIWENRSDFGNKGQGTPAIDGANRTMWIFEPHAAEQVYEDLVKEYNIRVDRDEWLDRNAEVEKENGRIISISTLNGKTYRGKIFMDATYEGDLMAAAGVSYTVGRESTAQYDEEWNGVQTGVLHHQHWFHSDISPYVIPGDPTSGVLPLISTEHPGEKGSGDDKIQAYCFRTCLTNHPDNRVPFPKPEGYDSTQYELLHRMFQTGRKDFFQKFDMIPNRKTDTNNHGPFSSDHIGMNYDYPEASYERRREIIKDHEQYQKGLYWFVANDPRVPEDIQSRMKNWGLAKDEFVDNDNWPHQIYVREARRMVGEFVMTENELLKRQPTPKPVGMGSYTMDSHNVQRYIKPDGFVQNEGDIGVSTKGPYSISYESLVPKREDCENLIVPVCVSASHIAFGSIRMEPVFMILGQSGAAAAAIAIENEIAVQDVDYDQLRKDLDEKGQILSID
;
A
#
# COMPACT_ATOMS: atom_id res chain seq x y z
N MET A 1 -55.13 -56.29 -69.94
CA MET A 1 -56.31 -55.45 -70.28
C MET A 1 -56.58 -54.57 -69.06
N LYS A 2 -56.33 -53.24 -69.15
CA LYS A 2 -56.60 -52.17 -68.16
C LYS A 2 -55.82 -52.28 -66.81
N GLN A 3 -55.38 -51.23 -66.09
CA GLN A 3 -55.40 -49.78 -66.23
C GLN A 3 -54.35 -49.19 -65.24
N LYS A 4 -53.84 -48.00 -65.55
CA LYS A 4 -52.87 -47.17 -64.79
C LYS A 4 -53.39 -46.72 -63.41
N VAL A 5 -52.51 -46.55 -62.42
CA VAL A 5 -52.50 -45.39 -61.49
C VAL A 5 -51.04 -45.07 -61.07
N TYR A 6 -50.69 -43.79 -61.15
CA TYR A 6 -49.41 -43.16 -60.78
C TYR A 6 -49.40 -42.78 -59.29
N TYR A 7 -48.25 -42.88 -58.60
CA TYR A 7 -47.83 -41.88 -57.61
C TYR A 7 -46.30 -41.78 -57.58
N LEU A 8 -45.81 -40.55 -57.78
CA LEU A 8 -44.43 -40.10 -57.61
C LEU A 8 -44.04 -40.13 -56.13
N LEU A 9 -42.81 -40.57 -55.81
CA LEU A 9 -42.06 -40.04 -54.67
C LEU A 9 -40.56 -40.07 -54.99
N LEU A 10 -39.99 -38.87 -55.13
CA LEU A 10 -38.56 -38.61 -55.27
C LEU A 10 -37.83 -39.04 -54.00
N LEU A 11 -36.78 -39.85 -54.14
CA LEU A 11 -35.72 -39.97 -53.15
C LEU A 11 -34.58 -39.02 -53.57
N SER A 12 -34.43 -37.92 -52.85
CA SER A 12 -33.28 -37.01 -52.92
C SER A 12 -32.13 -37.56 -52.07
N LEU A 13 -30.97 -37.77 -52.70
CA LEU A 13 -29.68 -37.95 -52.04
C LEU A 13 -29.35 -36.74 -51.16
N LEU A 14 -28.96 -36.97 -49.91
CA LEU A 14 -28.24 -35.98 -49.10
C LEU A 14 -26.79 -36.47 -48.90
N CYS A 15 -25.86 -35.78 -49.56
CA CYS A 15 -24.43 -35.87 -49.27
C CYS A 15 -24.14 -35.18 -47.94
N ILE A 16 -23.64 -35.91 -46.95
CA ILE A 16 -23.08 -35.33 -45.73
C ILE A 16 -21.61 -35.02 -46.02
N GLY A 17 -21.30 -33.74 -46.25
CA GLY A 17 -19.95 -33.23 -46.28
C GLY A 17 -19.42 -33.11 -44.86
N PHE A 18 -18.38 -33.88 -44.52
CA PHE A 18 -17.56 -33.63 -43.35
C PHE A 18 -16.76 -32.34 -43.58
N SER A 19 -17.19 -31.23 -42.99
CA SER A 19 -16.30 -30.09 -42.71
C SER A 19 -15.49 -30.42 -41.47
N CYS A 20 -14.19 -30.62 -41.64
CA CYS A 20 -13.23 -30.44 -40.54
C CYS A 20 -13.20 -28.94 -40.22
N ALA A 21 -13.94 -28.53 -39.19
CA ALA A 21 -13.62 -27.30 -38.49
C ALA A 21 -12.39 -27.57 -37.63
N PRO A 22 -11.40 -26.66 -37.57
CA PRO A 22 -10.36 -26.77 -36.56
C PRO A 22 -11.02 -26.68 -35.19
N GLU A 23 -10.78 -27.67 -34.34
CA GLU A 23 -10.98 -27.52 -32.91
C GLU A 23 -10.11 -26.34 -32.48
N HIS A 24 -10.72 -25.17 -32.25
CA HIS A 24 -10.14 -24.20 -31.36
C HIS A 24 -10.05 -24.89 -30.01
N SER A 25 -8.88 -25.45 -29.67
CA SER A 25 -8.53 -25.67 -28.28
C SER A 25 -8.72 -24.32 -27.60
N SER A 26 -9.67 -24.22 -26.68
CA SER A 26 -9.74 -23.08 -25.78
C SER A 26 -8.37 -22.95 -25.13
N SER A 27 -7.58 -21.96 -25.55
CA SER A 27 -6.51 -21.46 -24.71
C SER A 27 -7.15 -21.20 -23.35
N ASP A 28 -6.73 -21.92 -22.32
CA ASP A 28 -7.33 -21.84 -20.99
C ASP A 28 -7.33 -20.36 -20.57
N GLU A 29 -8.51 -19.72 -20.55
CA GLU A 29 -8.65 -18.26 -20.68
C GLU A 29 -7.91 -17.52 -19.57
N ASN A 30 -7.58 -18.17 -18.45
CA ASN A 30 -6.92 -17.58 -17.28
C ASN A 30 -5.50 -18.14 -17.05
N THR A 31 -4.78 -18.47 -18.12
CA THR A 31 -3.38 -18.93 -18.04
C THR A 31 -2.41 -17.88 -18.58
N ALA A 32 -1.32 -17.66 -17.85
CA ALA A 32 -0.20 -16.81 -18.26
C ALA A 32 1.13 -17.34 -17.70
N ASP A 33 2.26 -16.82 -18.15
CA ASP A 33 3.56 -17.17 -17.58
C ASP A 33 3.66 -16.66 -16.13
N ILE A 34 3.19 -15.43 -15.89
CA ILE A 34 3.23 -14.78 -14.58
C ILE A 34 1.80 -14.37 -14.17
N ILE A 35 1.38 -14.82 -12.97
CA ILE A 35 0.15 -14.34 -12.32
C ILE A 35 0.54 -13.39 -11.19
N ILE A 36 0.06 -12.15 -11.24
CA ILE A 36 0.32 -11.13 -10.21
C ILE A 36 -0.97 -10.90 -9.44
N TYR A 37 -0.98 -11.18 -8.14
CA TYR A 37 -2.10 -10.88 -7.26
C TYR A 37 -1.90 -9.52 -6.58
N GLY A 38 -2.81 -8.57 -6.82
CA GLY A 38 -2.81 -7.21 -6.27
C GLY A 38 -2.98 -6.11 -7.31
N GLY A 39 -3.42 -4.92 -6.86
CA GLY A 39 -3.61 -3.71 -7.68
C GLY A 39 -2.68 -2.54 -7.31
N THR A 40 -1.63 -2.81 -6.52
CA THR A 40 -0.70 -1.78 -6.02
C THR A 40 0.21 -1.22 -7.11
N SER A 41 0.96 -0.17 -6.78
CA SER A 41 2.03 0.36 -7.63
C SER A 41 3.07 -0.72 -8.02
N ALA A 42 3.47 -1.59 -7.09
CA ALA A 42 4.33 -2.73 -7.37
C ALA A 42 3.75 -3.69 -8.40
N ALA A 43 2.44 -3.98 -8.30
CA ALA A 43 1.78 -4.94 -9.19
C ALA A 43 1.80 -4.48 -10.65
N ILE A 44 1.48 -3.21 -10.90
CA ILE A 44 1.46 -2.67 -12.26
C ILE A 44 2.87 -2.53 -12.84
N ILE A 45 3.84 -2.10 -12.04
CA ILE A 45 5.23 -2.01 -12.48
C ILE A 45 5.82 -3.41 -12.76
N ALA A 46 5.52 -4.41 -11.93
CA ALA A 46 5.88 -5.79 -12.18
C ALA A 46 5.25 -6.33 -13.48
N ALA A 47 3.99 -5.99 -13.76
CA ALA A 47 3.32 -6.40 -14.99
C ALA A 47 3.93 -5.76 -16.25
N VAL A 48 4.33 -4.49 -16.19
CA VAL A 48 5.06 -3.81 -17.27
C VAL A 48 6.39 -4.49 -17.51
N GLU A 49 7.16 -4.76 -16.46
CA GLU A 49 8.44 -5.46 -16.56
C GLU A 49 8.27 -6.87 -17.17
N ALA A 50 7.29 -7.65 -16.70
CA ALA A 50 6.98 -8.96 -17.28
C ALA A 50 6.70 -8.88 -18.79
N SER A 51 5.87 -7.92 -19.20
CA SER A 51 5.54 -7.67 -20.61
C SER A 51 6.78 -7.27 -21.43
N GLN A 52 7.67 -6.42 -20.88
CA GLN A 52 8.92 -6.03 -21.54
C GLN A 52 9.90 -7.20 -21.75
N ASN A 53 9.88 -8.20 -20.86
CA ASN A 53 10.65 -9.44 -21.03
C ASN A 53 9.95 -10.47 -21.93
N GLY A 54 8.79 -10.13 -22.51
CA GLY A 54 8.05 -10.99 -23.42
C GLY A 54 7.24 -12.11 -22.74
N ASN A 55 7.09 -12.06 -21.40
CA ASN A 55 6.25 -12.99 -20.68
C ASN A 55 4.77 -12.58 -20.79
N SER A 56 3.88 -13.57 -20.95
CA SER A 56 2.45 -13.34 -20.76
C SER A 56 2.17 -13.10 -19.28
N VAL A 57 1.32 -12.10 -18.99
CA VAL A 57 1.01 -11.70 -17.60
C VAL A 57 -0.48 -11.41 -17.44
N ILE A 58 -1.03 -11.85 -16.32
CA ILE A 58 -2.38 -11.48 -15.85
C ILE A 58 -2.24 -10.88 -14.45
N VAL A 59 -2.76 -9.67 -14.28
CA VAL A 59 -2.94 -9.06 -12.97
C VAL A 59 -4.33 -9.42 -12.46
N VAL A 60 -4.40 -10.08 -11.30
CA VAL A 60 -5.62 -10.45 -10.59
C VAL A 60 -5.72 -9.50 -9.39
N SER A 61 -6.60 -8.51 -9.48
CA SER A 61 -6.63 -7.38 -8.55
C SER A 61 -7.92 -7.40 -7.72
N PRO A 62 -7.84 -7.43 -6.37
CA PRO A 62 -9.01 -7.16 -5.54
C PRO A 62 -9.47 -5.70 -5.68
N ASP A 63 -8.57 -4.80 -6.07
CA ASP A 63 -8.85 -3.38 -6.25
C ASP A 63 -9.52 -3.09 -7.59
N THR A 64 -10.49 -2.16 -7.58
CA THR A 64 -11.09 -1.59 -8.79
C THR A 64 -10.28 -0.43 -9.37
N HIS A 65 -9.49 0.26 -8.54
CA HIS A 65 -8.60 1.36 -8.93
C HIS A 65 -7.14 0.92 -8.78
N LEU A 66 -6.29 1.29 -9.74
CA LEU A 66 -4.88 0.85 -9.75
C LEU A 66 -3.95 1.85 -9.08
N GLY A 67 -2.86 1.33 -8.52
CA GLY A 67 -1.76 2.13 -7.96
C GLY A 67 -1.70 2.14 -6.44
N GLY A 68 -2.60 1.44 -5.75
CA GLY A 68 -2.62 1.37 -4.29
C GLY A 68 -2.66 2.76 -3.64
N LEU A 69 -1.81 3.01 -2.65
CA LEU A 69 -1.77 4.29 -1.95
C LEU A 69 -1.31 5.45 -2.84
N THR A 70 -0.50 5.19 -3.88
CA THR A 70 -0.04 6.23 -4.81
C THR A 70 -1.22 6.95 -5.49
N SER A 71 -2.25 6.20 -5.89
CA SER A 71 -3.52 6.73 -6.41
C SER A 71 -4.61 6.83 -5.35
N GLY A 72 -4.41 6.21 -4.19
CA GLY A 72 -5.33 6.17 -3.05
C GLY A 72 -5.13 7.31 -2.04
N GLY A 73 -4.43 8.38 -2.41
CA GLY A 73 -4.31 9.61 -1.60
C GLY A 73 -2.90 9.99 -1.18
N LEU A 74 -1.91 9.11 -1.33
CA LEU A 74 -0.49 9.42 -1.09
C LEU A 74 0.10 10.15 -2.31
N GLY A 75 -0.21 11.44 -2.39
CA GLY A 75 0.28 12.33 -3.44
C GLY A 75 1.58 13.04 -3.08
N PHE A 76 1.89 13.20 -1.79
CA PHE A 76 3.12 13.82 -1.31
C PHE A 76 4.15 12.74 -0.98
N THR A 77 4.92 12.36 -1.99
CA THR A 77 5.76 11.15 -1.93
C THR A 77 6.90 11.26 -0.91
N ASP A 78 7.00 10.23 -0.08
CA ASP A 78 8.10 10.00 0.85
C ASP A 78 9.31 9.44 0.08
N THR A 79 10.16 10.34 -0.41
CA THR A 79 11.20 10.02 -1.41
C THR A 79 12.58 9.74 -0.82
N GLY A 80 12.89 10.27 0.37
CA GLY A 80 14.24 10.24 0.91
C GLY A 80 15.25 10.85 -0.07
N ASP A 81 16.26 10.08 -0.44
CA ASP A 81 17.17 10.40 -1.54
C ASP A 81 16.60 9.92 -2.88
N LYS A 82 16.31 10.86 -3.78
CA LYS A 82 15.74 10.58 -5.10
C LYS A 82 16.72 9.93 -6.07
N SER A 83 18.02 10.02 -5.82
CA SER A 83 19.05 9.46 -6.71
C SER A 83 19.02 7.93 -6.77
N VAL A 84 18.40 7.28 -5.78
CA VAL A 84 18.26 5.83 -5.73
C VAL A 84 16.98 5.31 -6.37
N ILE A 85 16.16 6.19 -6.94
CA ILE A 85 14.92 5.84 -7.64
C ILE A 85 15.21 5.77 -9.15
N GLY A 86 15.37 4.54 -9.64
CA GLY A 86 15.67 4.21 -11.03
C GLY A 86 14.54 3.48 -11.76
N GLY A 87 14.87 2.92 -12.91
CA GLY A 87 14.02 2.01 -13.67
C GLY A 87 12.61 2.52 -13.95
N LEU A 88 11.64 1.62 -13.87
CA LEU A 88 10.23 1.90 -14.13
C LEU A 88 9.59 2.79 -13.04
N ALA A 89 10.10 2.74 -11.80
CA ALA A 89 9.65 3.66 -10.75
C ALA A 89 9.96 5.11 -11.13
N ARG A 90 11.16 5.38 -11.63
CA ARG A 90 11.55 6.70 -12.14
C ARG A 90 10.71 7.11 -13.36
N GLU A 91 10.38 6.17 -14.24
CA GLU A 91 9.54 6.43 -15.41
C GLU A 91 8.12 6.86 -15.01
N PHE A 92 7.52 6.23 -13.98
CA PHE A 92 6.24 6.67 -13.42
C PHE A 92 6.28 8.17 -13.02
N TYR A 93 7.29 8.59 -12.24
CA TYR A 93 7.45 10.00 -11.86
C TYR A 93 7.80 10.91 -13.04
N HIS A 94 8.42 10.38 -14.11
CA HIS A 94 8.64 11.10 -15.35
C HIS A 94 7.33 11.38 -16.09
N ARG A 95 6.41 10.41 -16.14
CA ARG A 95 5.09 10.58 -16.77
C ARG A 95 4.23 11.58 -16.02
N LEU A 96 4.27 11.57 -14.69
CA LEU A 96 3.68 12.64 -13.87
C LEU A 96 4.29 14.01 -14.19
N TYR A 97 5.60 14.10 -14.35
CA TYR A 97 6.24 15.34 -14.78
C TYR A 97 5.71 15.82 -16.14
N GLN A 98 5.55 14.92 -17.10
CA GLN A 98 4.96 15.26 -18.40
C GLN A 98 3.53 15.78 -18.25
N HIS A 99 2.68 15.13 -17.44
CA HIS A 99 1.32 15.60 -17.14
C HIS A 99 1.33 17.04 -16.62
N TYR A 100 2.10 17.32 -15.57
CA TYR A 100 2.17 18.65 -14.95
C TYR A 100 2.96 19.71 -15.74
N THR A 101 3.57 19.33 -16.88
CA THR A 101 4.10 20.30 -17.85
C THR A 101 3.04 20.89 -18.77
N THR A 102 1.82 20.34 -18.78
CA THR A 102 0.70 20.84 -19.58
C THR A 102 -0.18 21.79 -18.77
N ASP A 103 -0.65 22.87 -19.39
CA ASP A 103 -1.52 23.85 -18.71
C ASP A 103 -2.87 23.25 -18.30
N SER A 104 -3.33 22.20 -19.00
CA SER A 104 -4.57 21.48 -18.66
C SER A 104 -4.53 20.74 -17.33
N ALA A 105 -3.33 20.45 -16.79
CA ALA A 105 -3.17 19.85 -15.47
C ALA A 105 -3.42 20.83 -14.31
N TRP A 106 -3.58 22.14 -14.60
CA TRP A 106 -3.65 23.21 -13.61
C TRP A 106 -5.03 23.87 -13.64
N ILE A 107 -6.01 23.20 -13.05
CA ILE A 107 -7.44 23.56 -13.10
C ILE A 107 -7.81 24.59 -12.01
N TRP A 108 -7.32 24.39 -10.79
CA TRP A 108 -7.75 25.15 -9.60
C TRP A 108 -6.70 26.13 -9.09
N GLU A 109 -5.53 26.15 -9.72
CA GLU A 109 -4.46 27.12 -9.47
C GLU A 109 -3.61 27.30 -10.73
N ASN A 110 -2.91 28.42 -10.86
CA ASN A 110 -1.88 28.51 -11.90
C ASN A 110 -0.65 27.73 -11.45
N ARG A 111 0.04 27.10 -12.40
CA ARG A 111 1.31 26.41 -12.16
C ARG A 111 2.35 27.25 -11.41
N SER A 112 2.39 28.56 -11.67
CA SER A 112 3.32 29.50 -11.00
C SER A 112 3.04 29.65 -9.50
N ASP A 113 1.82 29.35 -9.05
CA ASP A 113 1.33 29.66 -7.71
C ASP A 113 1.52 28.49 -6.73
N PHE A 114 1.73 27.26 -7.23
CA PHE A 114 1.95 26.04 -6.42
C PHE A 114 3.19 26.12 -5.51
N GLY A 115 4.17 26.95 -5.86
CA GLY A 115 5.36 27.19 -5.04
C GLY A 115 6.46 26.13 -5.13
N ASN A 116 6.20 24.97 -5.75
CA ASN A 116 7.18 23.93 -6.12
C ASN A 116 8.07 23.43 -4.96
N LYS A 117 7.49 23.08 -3.80
CA LYS A 117 8.21 22.61 -2.61
C LYS A 117 7.75 21.22 -2.19
N GLY A 118 8.70 20.33 -1.89
CA GLY A 118 8.47 19.03 -1.26
C GLY A 118 9.31 18.82 0.00
N GLN A 119 9.56 17.56 0.36
CA GLN A 119 10.46 17.17 1.45
C GLN A 119 11.93 17.41 1.04
N GLY A 120 12.44 18.61 1.30
CA GLY A 120 13.85 18.97 1.05
C GLY A 120 14.25 19.09 -0.43
N THR A 121 13.31 18.94 -1.35
CA THR A 121 13.53 18.90 -2.81
C THR A 121 12.36 19.57 -3.54
N PRO A 122 12.53 20.00 -4.80
CA PRO A 122 11.41 20.52 -5.59
C PRO A 122 10.37 19.41 -5.86
N ALA A 123 9.11 19.82 -5.94
CA ALA A 123 8.00 18.94 -6.31
C ALA A 123 8.11 18.52 -7.78
N ILE A 124 8.20 19.51 -8.66
CA ILE A 124 8.50 19.45 -10.09
C ILE A 124 10.01 19.64 -10.25
N ASP A 125 10.74 18.55 -10.43
CA ASP A 125 12.17 18.57 -10.66
C ASP A 125 12.45 18.67 -12.17
N GLY A 126 12.76 19.89 -12.63
CA GLY A 126 13.09 20.13 -14.04
C GLY A 126 14.43 19.54 -14.48
N ALA A 127 15.38 19.31 -13.56
CA ALA A 127 16.69 18.76 -13.89
C ALA A 127 16.58 17.25 -14.14
N ASN A 128 15.88 16.54 -13.26
CA ASN A 128 15.64 15.11 -13.42
C ASN A 128 14.38 14.80 -14.24
N ARG A 129 13.58 15.81 -14.58
CA ARG A 129 12.30 15.68 -15.27
C ARG A 129 11.36 14.72 -14.55
N THR A 130 11.23 14.86 -13.24
CA THR A 130 10.38 14.01 -12.38
C THR A 130 9.43 14.87 -11.54
N MET A 131 8.28 14.31 -11.18
CA MET A 131 7.27 14.96 -10.33
C MET A 131 6.97 14.07 -9.14
N TRP A 132 7.15 14.60 -7.93
CA TRP A 132 7.11 13.83 -6.67
C TRP A 132 5.91 14.18 -5.79
N ILE A 133 5.16 15.20 -6.19
CA ILE A 133 3.97 15.66 -5.49
C ILE A 133 2.87 15.81 -6.51
N PHE A 134 1.80 15.04 -6.41
CA PHE A 134 0.79 14.93 -7.47
C PHE A 134 -0.58 14.64 -6.90
N GLU A 135 -1.60 14.82 -7.72
CA GLU A 135 -2.98 14.47 -7.41
C GLU A 135 -3.22 12.96 -7.59
N PRO A 136 -4.08 12.35 -6.75
CA PRO A 136 -4.36 10.92 -6.81
C PRO A 136 -4.84 10.43 -8.18
N HIS A 137 -5.82 11.11 -8.80
CA HIS A 137 -6.30 10.74 -10.13
C HIS A 137 -5.23 10.82 -11.23
N ALA A 138 -4.26 11.73 -11.10
CA ALA A 138 -3.17 11.86 -12.07
C ALA A 138 -2.21 10.66 -11.99
N ALA A 139 -1.95 10.16 -10.78
CA ALA A 139 -1.21 8.92 -10.58
C ALA A 139 -1.95 7.69 -11.12
N GLU A 140 -3.25 7.57 -10.84
CA GLU A 140 -4.07 6.49 -11.38
C GLU A 140 -4.01 6.44 -12.91
N GLN A 141 -4.16 7.61 -13.56
CA GLN A 141 -4.11 7.70 -15.02
C GLN A 141 -2.78 7.21 -15.60
N VAL A 142 -1.65 7.43 -14.92
CA VAL A 142 -0.35 6.91 -15.39
C VAL A 142 -0.33 5.38 -15.37
N TYR A 143 -0.91 4.73 -14.35
CA TYR A 143 -1.01 3.27 -14.31
C TYR A 143 -1.96 2.73 -15.38
N GLU A 144 -3.11 3.37 -15.60
CA GLU A 144 -4.03 3.01 -16.68
C GLU A 144 -3.37 3.13 -18.06
N ASP A 145 -2.58 4.19 -18.27
CA ASP A 145 -1.83 4.40 -19.50
C ASP A 145 -0.77 3.31 -19.71
N LEU A 146 -0.05 2.91 -18.65
CA LEU A 146 0.91 1.80 -18.71
C LEU A 146 0.20 0.47 -19.04
N VAL A 147 -0.91 0.16 -18.38
CA VAL A 147 -1.70 -1.05 -18.64
C VAL A 147 -2.12 -1.11 -20.11
N LYS A 148 -2.61 0.02 -20.64
CA LYS A 148 -3.04 0.13 -22.04
C LYS A 148 -1.86 0.03 -23.02
N GLU A 149 -0.76 0.73 -22.75
CA GLU A 149 0.42 0.76 -23.61
C GLU A 149 1.06 -0.62 -23.78
N TYR A 150 1.15 -1.37 -22.68
CA TYR A 150 1.75 -2.72 -22.67
C TYR A 150 0.73 -3.84 -22.88
N ASN A 151 -0.54 -3.50 -23.17
CA ASN A 151 -1.65 -4.44 -23.37
C ASN A 151 -1.74 -5.48 -22.24
N ILE A 152 -1.62 -5.01 -21.00
CA ILE A 152 -1.66 -5.85 -19.79
C ILE A 152 -3.12 -6.19 -19.50
N ARG A 153 -3.42 -7.47 -19.29
CA ARG A 153 -4.73 -7.88 -18.79
C ARG A 153 -4.78 -7.66 -17.28
N VAL A 154 -5.79 -6.90 -16.84
CA VAL A 154 -6.10 -6.68 -15.43
C VAL A 154 -7.53 -7.11 -15.16
N ASP A 155 -7.68 -8.15 -14.35
CA ASP A 155 -8.98 -8.60 -13.86
C ASP A 155 -9.22 -7.95 -12.50
N ARG A 156 -10.11 -6.97 -12.46
CA ARG A 156 -10.44 -6.16 -11.28
C ARG A 156 -11.59 -6.75 -10.49
N ASP A 157 -11.66 -6.38 -9.21
CA ASP A 157 -12.65 -6.92 -8.26
C ASP A 157 -12.57 -8.46 -8.16
N GLU A 158 -11.35 -8.98 -8.31
CA GLU A 158 -11.03 -10.40 -8.20
C GLU A 158 -10.33 -10.68 -6.88
N TRP A 159 -11.10 -11.23 -5.94
CA TRP A 159 -10.65 -11.53 -4.58
C TRP A 159 -10.20 -12.98 -4.47
N LEU A 160 -8.99 -13.22 -3.97
CA LEU A 160 -8.49 -14.57 -3.71
C LEU A 160 -9.44 -15.35 -2.79
N ASP A 161 -9.80 -16.57 -3.14
CA ASP A 161 -10.51 -17.45 -2.21
C ASP A 161 -9.51 -18.02 -1.20
N ARG A 162 -9.37 -17.33 -0.07
CA ARG A 162 -8.47 -17.74 1.01
C ARG A 162 -8.96 -18.95 1.80
N ASN A 163 -10.19 -19.43 1.56
CA ASN A 163 -10.70 -20.65 2.18
C ASN A 163 -10.45 -21.88 1.29
N ALA A 164 -10.25 -21.67 -0.02
CA ALA A 164 -9.74 -22.69 -0.91
C ALA A 164 -8.23 -22.86 -0.68
N GLU A 165 -7.77 -24.11 -0.68
CA GLU A 165 -6.34 -24.39 -0.66
C GLU A 165 -5.73 -23.96 -2.01
N VAL A 166 -4.64 -23.19 -1.97
CA VAL A 166 -3.85 -22.88 -3.18
C VAL A 166 -3.33 -24.19 -3.74
N GLU A 167 -3.65 -24.49 -5.01
CA GLU A 167 -3.26 -25.74 -5.64
C GLU A 167 -1.74 -25.76 -5.82
N LYS A 168 -1.05 -26.68 -5.12
CA LYS A 168 0.40 -26.85 -5.19
C LYS A 168 0.79 -28.26 -5.61
N GLU A 169 1.85 -28.36 -6.40
CA GLU A 169 2.50 -29.62 -6.75
C GLU A 169 4.02 -29.47 -6.57
N ASN A 170 4.64 -30.40 -5.82
CA ASN A 170 6.08 -30.40 -5.56
C ASN A 170 6.63 -29.04 -5.06
N GLY A 171 5.89 -28.35 -4.19
CA GLY A 171 6.30 -27.05 -3.65
C GLY A 171 6.07 -25.84 -4.59
N ARG A 172 5.47 -26.05 -5.77
CA ARG A 172 5.13 -24.98 -6.73
C ARG A 172 3.62 -24.75 -6.75
N ILE A 173 3.20 -23.49 -6.77
CA ILE A 173 1.82 -23.11 -7.05
C ILE A 173 1.50 -23.45 -8.50
N ILE A 174 0.38 -24.12 -8.71
CA ILE A 174 -0.16 -24.46 -10.03
C ILE A 174 -1.32 -23.54 -10.38
N SER A 175 -2.18 -23.25 -9.41
CA SER A 175 -3.31 -22.34 -9.61
C SER A 175 -3.77 -21.63 -8.33
N ILE A 176 -4.40 -20.49 -8.51
CA ILE A 176 -5.13 -19.75 -7.47
C ILE A 176 -6.58 -19.60 -7.90
N SER A 177 -7.50 -19.66 -6.94
CA SER A 177 -8.93 -19.47 -7.18
C SER A 177 -9.42 -18.16 -6.57
N THR A 178 -10.40 -17.53 -7.19
CA THR A 178 -11.04 -16.31 -6.67
C THR A 178 -12.46 -16.60 -6.20
N LEU A 179 -13.01 -15.74 -5.34
CA LEU A 179 -14.34 -15.91 -4.75
C LEU A 179 -15.48 -16.00 -5.77
N ASN A 180 -15.29 -15.51 -6.99
CA ASN A 180 -16.28 -15.60 -8.06
C ASN A 180 -16.18 -16.91 -8.88
N GLY A 181 -15.28 -17.82 -8.49
CA GLY A 181 -15.11 -19.14 -9.09
C GLY A 181 -14.14 -19.20 -10.26
N LYS A 182 -13.44 -18.10 -10.61
CA LYS A 182 -12.35 -18.17 -11.58
C LYS A 182 -11.13 -18.86 -10.97
N THR A 183 -10.36 -19.51 -11.83
CA THR A 183 -9.08 -20.13 -11.47
C THR A 183 -8.03 -19.63 -12.44
N TYR A 184 -6.89 -19.18 -11.91
CA TYR A 184 -5.77 -18.63 -12.66
C TYR A 184 -4.56 -19.55 -12.55
N ARG A 185 -3.91 -19.85 -13.67
CA ARG A 185 -2.75 -20.75 -13.75
C ARG A 185 -1.53 -20.01 -14.27
N GLY A 186 -0.36 -20.29 -13.69
CA GLY A 186 0.88 -19.73 -14.20
C GLY A 186 2.14 -20.47 -13.77
N LYS A 187 3.28 -20.05 -14.31
CA LYS A 187 4.59 -20.63 -14.02
C LYS A 187 5.19 -20.02 -12.77
N ILE A 188 5.04 -18.70 -12.61
CA ILE A 188 5.43 -17.91 -11.45
C ILE A 188 4.22 -17.12 -10.96
N PHE A 189 4.14 -16.94 -9.65
CA PHE A 189 3.15 -16.12 -8.98
C PHE A 189 3.84 -14.96 -8.25
N MET A 190 3.18 -13.81 -8.16
CA MET A 190 3.64 -12.68 -7.37
C MET A 190 2.52 -12.22 -6.42
N ASP A 191 2.85 -12.03 -5.15
CA ASP A 191 1.96 -11.34 -4.20
C ASP A 191 2.41 -9.89 -4.03
N ALA A 192 1.72 -9.00 -4.73
CA ALA A 192 1.96 -7.57 -4.71
C ALA A 192 0.86 -6.82 -3.94
N THR A 193 0.19 -7.47 -2.98
CA THR A 193 -0.79 -6.84 -2.08
C THR A 193 -0.11 -6.24 -0.84
N TYR A 194 -0.78 -5.29 -0.18
CA TYR A 194 -0.31 -4.78 1.12
C TYR A 194 -0.51 -5.79 2.26
N GLU A 195 -1.36 -6.80 2.05
CA GLU A 195 -1.78 -7.77 3.05
C GLU A 195 -1.00 -9.09 3.04
N GLY A 196 -0.41 -9.46 1.89
CA GLY A 196 0.29 -10.73 1.72
C GLY A 196 -0.65 -11.93 1.74
N ASP A 197 -1.86 -11.79 1.19
CA ASP A 197 -2.90 -12.82 1.24
C ASP A 197 -2.56 -14.06 0.41
N LEU A 198 -1.97 -13.90 -0.78
CA LEU A 198 -1.53 -15.03 -1.61
C LEU A 198 -0.33 -15.73 -0.97
N MET A 199 0.62 -14.96 -0.45
CA MET A 199 1.76 -15.48 0.31
C MET A 199 1.28 -16.35 1.46
N ALA A 200 0.37 -15.85 2.29
CA ALA A 200 -0.19 -16.61 3.40
C ALA A 200 -0.95 -17.85 2.93
N ALA A 201 -1.80 -17.73 1.92
CA ALA A 201 -2.59 -18.84 1.38
C ALA A 201 -1.72 -19.93 0.71
N ALA A 202 -0.55 -19.58 0.18
CA ALA A 202 0.41 -20.53 -0.37
C ALA A 202 1.21 -21.30 0.71
N GLY A 203 0.97 -21.02 1.99
CA GLY A 203 1.66 -21.65 3.11
C GLY A 203 3.07 -21.13 3.36
N VAL A 204 3.39 -19.93 2.87
CA VAL A 204 4.68 -19.29 3.16
C VAL A 204 4.75 -18.83 4.61
N SER A 205 5.90 -19.01 5.25
CA SER A 205 6.17 -18.52 6.59
C SER A 205 6.09 -16.98 6.64
N TYR A 206 5.35 -16.45 7.61
CA TYR A 206 5.23 -15.01 7.84
C TYR A 206 5.09 -14.69 9.33
N THR A 207 5.16 -13.40 9.64
CA THR A 207 4.89 -12.86 10.98
C THR A 207 3.96 -11.65 10.89
N VAL A 208 3.28 -11.35 12.01
CA VAL A 208 2.42 -10.19 12.22
C VAL A 208 2.78 -9.59 13.58
N GLY A 209 2.86 -8.27 13.66
CA GLY A 209 3.22 -7.57 14.89
C GLY A 209 4.68 -7.14 14.92
N ARG A 210 5.26 -7.03 16.11
CA ARG A 210 6.63 -6.57 16.34
C ARG A 210 7.48 -7.69 16.91
N GLU A 211 8.65 -7.91 16.31
CA GLU A 211 9.66 -8.77 16.91
C GLU A 211 10.30 -8.07 18.11
N SER A 212 10.82 -8.85 19.06
CA SER A 212 11.60 -8.28 20.16
C SER A 212 12.95 -7.76 19.67
N THR A 213 13.49 -6.75 20.35
CA THR A 213 14.87 -6.25 20.13
C THR A 213 15.92 -7.37 20.10
N ALA A 214 15.75 -8.39 20.93
CA ALA A 214 16.66 -9.52 21.03
C ALA A 214 16.59 -10.51 19.85
N GLN A 215 15.51 -10.51 19.06
CA GLN A 215 15.31 -11.49 17.99
C GLN A 215 16.32 -11.30 16.85
N TYR A 216 16.62 -10.04 16.51
CA TYR A 216 17.51 -9.68 15.40
C TYR A 216 18.62 -8.70 15.80
N ASP A 217 18.84 -8.50 17.11
CA ASP A 217 19.79 -7.50 17.64
C ASP A 217 19.50 -6.08 17.11
N GLU A 218 18.27 -5.63 17.32
CA GLU A 218 17.76 -4.33 16.88
C GLU A 218 17.47 -3.43 18.08
N GLU A 219 17.73 -2.13 17.97
CA GLU A 219 17.50 -1.16 19.05
C GLU A 219 16.04 -0.68 19.07
N TRP A 220 15.48 -0.49 17.88
CA TRP A 220 14.23 0.25 17.68
C TRP A 220 13.03 -0.64 17.39
N ASN A 221 13.20 -1.97 17.37
CA ASN A 221 12.10 -2.91 17.24
C ASN A 221 11.38 -3.16 18.58
N GLY A 222 10.23 -3.84 18.56
CA GLY A 222 9.42 -4.15 19.74
C GLY A 222 8.68 -2.95 20.34
N VAL A 223 8.20 -3.11 21.57
CA VAL A 223 7.52 -2.07 22.34
C VAL A 223 8.49 -0.94 22.70
N GLN A 224 8.15 0.33 22.45
CA GLN A 224 9.06 1.46 22.60
C GLN A 224 8.50 2.55 23.54
N THR A 225 8.08 2.13 24.74
CA THR A 225 7.60 3.07 25.77
C THR A 225 8.68 4.10 26.15
N GLY A 226 8.24 5.36 26.31
CA GLY A 226 9.13 6.48 26.66
C GLY A 226 10.01 7.00 25.53
N VAL A 227 9.91 6.45 24.32
CA VAL A 227 10.52 7.03 23.11
C VAL A 227 9.55 8.06 22.52
N LEU A 228 10.05 9.27 22.26
CA LEU A 228 9.22 10.44 21.90
C LEU A 228 9.72 11.09 20.60
N HIS A 229 9.58 10.38 19.48
CA HIS A 229 9.91 10.86 18.13
C HIS A 229 8.74 11.64 17.50
N HIS A 230 8.97 12.24 16.31
CA HIS A 230 8.04 12.98 15.42
C HIS A 230 7.01 13.96 16.03
N GLN A 231 7.09 14.29 17.32
CA GLN A 231 6.06 15.05 18.04
C GLN A 231 4.66 14.38 18.01
N HIS A 232 4.57 13.07 17.75
CA HIS A 232 3.30 12.31 17.75
C HIS A 232 2.90 11.81 19.15
N TRP A 233 3.36 12.50 20.20
CA TRP A 233 3.21 12.14 21.60
C TRP A 233 2.61 13.30 22.41
N PHE A 234 2.02 12.99 23.56
CA PHE A 234 1.34 13.99 24.39
C PHE A 234 2.36 14.88 25.11
N HIS A 235 2.47 16.15 24.69
CA HIS A 235 3.37 17.16 25.26
C HIS A 235 2.98 17.67 26.65
N SER A 236 1.78 17.34 27.11
CA SER A 236 1.24 17.79 28.38
C SER A 236 0.49 16.65 29.04
N ASP A 237 0.46 16.67 30.35
CA ASP A 237 -0.27 15.70 31.16
C ASP A 237 -1.77 15.88 30.96
N ILE A 238 -2.36 14.97 30.20
CA ILE A 238 -3.79 14.96 29.87
C ILE A 238 -4.43 13.73 30.51
N SER A 239 -5.50 13.97 31.28
CA SER A 239 -6.23 12.90 31.95
C SER A 239 -6.92 11.99 30.93
N PRO A 240 -6.76 10.65 31.03
CA PRO A 240 -7.45 9.69 30.19
C PRO A 240 -8.88 9.38 30.68
N TYR A 241 -9.26 9.85 31.87
CA TYR A 241 -10.53 9.49 32.51
C TYR A 241 -11.70 10.41 32.14
N VAL A 242 -12.94 9.91 32.21
CA VAL A 242 -14.16 10.66 31.90
C VAL A 242 -14.23 11.94 32.74
N ILE A 243 -14.05 11.83 34.06
CA ILE A 243 -13.84 12.96 34.97
C ILE A 243 -12.32 13.13 35.14
N PRO A 244 -11.74 14.30 34.77
CA PRO A 244 -10.30 14.52 34.89
C PRO A 244 -9.74 14.21 36.27
N GLY A 245 -8.74 13.32 36.32
CA GLY A 245 -8.06 12.92 37.56
C GLY A 245 -8.79 11.87 38.42
N ASP A 246 -9.98 11.42 38.03
CA ASP A 246 -10.74 10.39 38.74
C ASP A 246 -10.73 9.05 37.97
N PRO A 247 -9.87 8.08 38.35
CA PRO A 247 -9.80 6.79 37.67
C PRO A 247 -11.07 5.95 37.82
N THR A 248 -11.94 6.24 38.78
CA THR A 248 -13.20 5.51 39.00
C THR A 248 -14.30 5.94 38.05
N SER A 249 -14.13 7.05 37.33
CA SER A 249 -15.10 7.60 36.38
C SER A 249 -15.16 6.85 35.04
N GLY A 250 -14.26 5.89 34.82
CA GLY A 250 -14.07 5.22 33.53
C GLY A 250 -13.05 5.93 32.64
N VAL A 251 -12.62 5.25 31.58
CA VAL A 251 -11.60 5.73 30.63
C VAL A 251 -12.28 6.24 29.36
N LEU A 252 -11.75 7.32 28.78
CA LEU A 252 -12.21 7.86 27.51
C LEU A 252 -12.01 6.84 26.37
N PRO A 253 -12.80 6.92 25.30
CA PRO A 253 -12.61 6.05 24.13
C PRO A 253 -11.20 6.14 23.54
N LEU A 254 -10.80 5.09 22.80
CA LEU A 254 -9.55 5.03 22.03
C LEU A 254 -8.27 5.11 22.88
N ILE A 255 -8.37 4.69 24.14
CA ILE A 255 -7.24 4.54 25.08
C ILE A 255 -7.27 3.10 25.60
N SER A 256 -6.15 2.39 25.41
CA SER A 256 -5.99 1.05 26.00
C SER A 256 -5.87 1.15 27.52
N THR A 257 -6.57 0.25 28.21
CA THR A 257 -6.46 0.06 29.67
C THR A 257 -5.48 -1.04 30.03
N GLU A 258 -4.93 -1.74 29.04
CA GLU A 258 -3.91 -2.76 29.22
C GLU A 258 -2.53 -2.14 29.40
N HIS A 259 -1.62 -2.89 30.03
CA HIS A 259 -0.22 -2.50 30.08
C HIS A 259 0.36 -2.48 28.66
N PRO A 260 1.16 -1.47 28.28
CA PRO A 260 1.68 -1.37 26.92
C PRO A 260 2.67 -2.50 26.55
N GLY A 261 3.19 -3.21 27.53
CA GLY A 261 4.28 -4.19 27.36
C GLY A 261 5.60 -3.65 27.87
N GLU A 262 6.58 -4.52 28.00
CA GLU A 262 7.92 -4.15 28.46
C GLU A 262 8.73 -3.56 27.30
N LYS A 263 9.50 -2.50 27.54
CA LYS A 263 10.31 -1.90 26.49
C LYS A 263 11.25 -2.95 25.84
N GLY A 264 11.19 -3.05 24.51
CA GLY A 264 11.97 -3.96 23.69
C GLY A 264 11.40 -5.37 23.56
N SER A 265 10.28 -5.71 24.22
CA SER A 265 9.57 -6.97 24.00
C SER A 265 8.82 -6.97 22.68
N GLY A 266 8.65 -8.15 22.06
CA GLY A 266 7.78 -8.33 20.91
C GLY A 266 6.31 -8.46 21.32
N ASP A 267 5.41 -8.21 20.37
CA ASP A 267 3.95 -8.41 20.50
C ASP A 267 3.29 -8.58 19.12
N ASP A 268 1.97 -8.75 19.10
CA ASP A 268 1.14 -8.94 17.91
C ASP A 268 0.50 -7.64 17.39
N LYS A 269 0.98 -6.48 17.87
CA LYS A 269 0.44 -5.16 17.54
C LYS A 269 1.23 -4.53 16.40
N ILE A 270 0.55 -3.76 15.56
CA ILE A 270 1.12 -3.11 14.38
C ILE A 270 0.81 -1.61 14.37
N GLN A 271 1.61 -0.85 13.61
CA GLN A 271 1.45 0.60 13.51
C GLN A 271 0.08 1.00 12.96
N ALA A 272 -0.43 2.16 13.41
CA ALA A 272 -1.78 2.60 13.13
C ALA A 272 -2.05 2.87 11.63
N TYR A 273 -3.26 2.57 11.20
CA TYR A 273 -3.75 2.92 9.86
C TYR A 273 -4.52 4.24 9.88
N CYS A 274 -4.60 4.86 8.71
CA CYS A 274 -5.46 6.01 8.44
C CYS A 274 -5.82 6.07 6.95
N PHE A 275 -6.67 7.01 6.54
CA PHE A 275 -6.78 7.41 5.14
C PHE A 275 -5.89 8.63 4.86
N ARG A 276 -5.15 8.62 3.75
CA ARG A 276 -4.47 9.80 3.22
C ARG A 276 -5.50 10.59 2.42
N THR A 277 -6.00 11.71 2.96
CA THR A 277 -7.17 12.38 2.36
C THR A 277 -6.79 13.53 1.46
N CYS A 278 -7.39 13.57 0.26
CA CYS A 278 -7.26 14.69 -0.65
C CYS A 278 -8.24 15.82 -0.32
N LEU A 279 -7.80 16.79 0.49
CA LEU A 279 -8.64 17.94 0.89
C LEU A 279 -8.35 19.14 0.00
N THR A 280 -9.35 19.98 -0.28
CA THR A 280 -9.17 21.24 -1.01
C THR A 280 -9.71 22.44 -0.24
N ASN A 281 -9.09 23.59 -0.49
CA ASN A 281 -9.58 24.89 -0.03
C ASN A 281 -10.11 25.77 -1.18
N HIS A 282 -10.19 25.24 -2.41
CA HIS A 282 -10.79 25.95 -3.53
C HIS A 282 -12.34 25.90 -3.41
N PRO A 283 -13.06 27.03 -3.34
CA PRO A 283 -14.48 27.04 -3.01
C PRO A 283 -15.35 26.26 -4.00
N ASP A 284 -15.04 26.30 -5.29
CA ASP A 284 -15.82 25.59 -6.33
C ASP A 284 -15.51 24.09 -6.41
N ASN A 285 -14.40 23.65 -5.82
CA ASN A 285 -13.99 22.25 -5.77
C ASN A 285 -14.25 21.60 -4.39
N ARG A 286 -14.82 22.35 -3.43
CA ARG A 286 -14.90 21.91 -2.04
C ARG A 286 -16.26 21.28 -1.72
N VAL A 287 -16.24 20.01 -1.35
CA VAL A 287 -17.37 19.33 -0.71
C VAL A 287 -17.22 19.45 0.81
N PRO A 288 -18.21 19.98 1.55
CA PRO A 288 -18.16 20.05 3.01
C PRO A 288 -17.94 18.67 3.64
N PHE A 289 -17.23 18.61 4.77
CA PHE A 289 -17.04 17.35 5.49
C PHE A 289 -18.39 16.71 5.83
N PRO A 290 -18.62 15.44 5.46
CA PRO A 290 -19.86 14.76 5.80
C PRO A 290 -19.91 14.52 7.32
N LYS A 291 -21.09 14.67 7.92
CA LYS A 291 -21.32 14.16 9.27
C LYS A 291 -21.47 12.63 9.17
N PRO A 292 -20.58 11.83 9.80
CA PRO A 292 -20.67 10.38 9.70
C PRO A 292 -21.94 9.85 10.36
N GLU A 293 -22.40 8.68 9.89
CA GLU A 293 -23.48 7.94 10.54
C GLU A 293 -23.02 7.49 11.93
N GLY A 294 -23.90 7.56 12.93
CA GLY A 294 -23.55 7.19 14.30
C GLY A 294 -22.54 8.13 14.98
N TYR A 295 -22.30 9.34 14.42
CA TYR A 295 -21.35 10.30 14.99
C TYR A 295 -21.54 10.52 16.50
N ASP A 296 -20.48 10.21 17.26
CA ASP A 296 -20.38 10.46 18.69
C ASP A 296 -19.19 11.39 18.98
N SER A 297 -19.50 12.58 19.49
CA SER A 297 -18.47 13.57 19.84
C SER A 297 -17.59 13.15 21.02
N THR A 298 -18.00 12.17 21.84
CA THR A 298 -17.21 11.73 23.00
C THR A 298 -15.93 11.00 22.58
N GLN A 299 -15.90 10.43 21.37
CA GLN A 299 -14.70 9.84 20.75
C GLN A 299 -13.54 10.84 20.62
N TYR A 300 -13.86 12.14 20.55
CA TYR A 300 -12.88 13.22 20.36
C TYR A 300 -12.65 14.06 21.62
N GLU A 301 -13.14 13.62 22.78
CA GLU A 301 -12.94 14.34 24.06
C GLU A 301 -11.44 14.49 24.39
N LEU A 302 -10.63 13.50 24.03
CA LEU A 302 -9.19 13.58 24.23
C LEU A 302 -8.53 14.66 23.35
N LEU A 303 -8.95 14.78 22.09
CA LEU A 303 -8.52 15.85 21.19
C LEU A 303 -8.95 17.23 21.71
N HIS A 304 -10.18 17.36 22.22
CA HIS A 304 -10.64 18.58 22.86
C HIS A 304 -9.73 19.00 24.02
N ARG A 305 -9.40 18.08 24.93
CA ARG A 305 -8.47 18.36 26.05
C ARG A 305 -7.09 18.79 25.54
N MET A 306 -6.61 18.21 24.44
CA MET A 306 -5.37 18.68 23.81
C MET A 306 -5.47 20.10 23.27
N PHE A 307 -6.60 20.49 22.67
CA PHE A 307 -6.77 21.89 22.25
C PHE A 307 -6.72 22.87 23.43
N GLN A 308 -7.19 22.46 24.61
CA GLN A 308 -7.12 23.27 25.82
C GLN A 308 -5.69 23.54 26.32
N THR A 309 -4.69 22.76 25.88
CA THR A 309 -3.27 23.01 26.20
C THR A 309 -2.65 24.09 25.29
N GLY A 310 -3.41 24.63 24.33
CA GLY A 310 -2.93 25.62 23.38
C GLY A 310 -2.22 25.04 22.16
N ARG A 311 -2.51 23.79 21.79
CA ARG A 311 -2.00 23.13 20.57
C ARG A 311 -2.27 23.98 19.31
N LYS A 312 -1.26 24.17 18.46
CA LYS A 312 -1.34 24.98 17.21
C LYS A 312 -0.92 24.27 15.93
N ASP A 313 -0.44 23.04 16.04
CA ASP A 313 0.19 22.28 14.96
C ASP A 313 -0.78 21.33 14.22
N PHE A 314 -2.09 21.39 14.52
CA PHE A 314 -3.09 20.47 13.96
C PHE A 314 -3.04 20.34 12.43
N PHE A 315 -2.72 21.43 11.73
CA PHE A 315 -2.67 21.48 10.27
C PHE A 315 -1.26 21.31 9.68
N GLN A 316 -0.30 20.81 10.45
CA GLN A 316 1.10 20.69 10.00
C GLN A 316 1.27 19.66 8.89
N LYS A 317 0.40 18.63 8.83
CA LYS A 317 0.34 17.62 7.76
C LYS A 317 -0.84 17.79 6.82
N PHE A 318 -1.20 19.05 6.55
CA PHE A 318 -2.03 19.41 5.39
C PHE A 318 -1.06 19.77 4.25
N ASP A 319 -0.33 18.75 3.78
CA ASP A 319 0.77 18.94 2.85
C ASP A 319 0.19 19.29 1.48
N MET A 320 0.53 20.47 0.95
CA MET A 320 -0.05 20.95 -0.30
C MET A 320 0.42 20.12 -1.49
N ILE A 321 -0.53 19.70 -2.31
CA ILE A 321 -0.32 19.10 -3.63
C ILE A 321 -0.94 20.03 -4.70
N PRO A 322 -0.71 19.80 -6.00
CA PRO A 322 -1.23 20.67 -7.05
C PRO A 322 -2.73 20.95 -6.94
N ASN A 323 -3.16 22.05 -7.54
CA ASN A 323 -4.56 22.48 -7.64
C ASN A 323 -5.23 22.79 -6.30
N ARG A 324 -4.51 23.43 -5.38
CA ARG A 324 -5.01 23.81 -4.05
C ARG A 324 -5.62 22.62 -3.29
N LYS A 325 -5.05 21.45 -3.51
CA LYS A 325 -5.37 20.22 -2.80
C LYS A 325 -4.29 19.90 -1.79
N THR A 326 -4.52 18.89 -0.99
CA THR A 326 -3.56 18.40 -0.01
C THR A 326 -3.45 16.90 -0.10
N ASP A 327 -2.32 16.39 0.31
CA ASP A 327 -2.21 15.06 0.87
C ASP A 327 -2.22 15.25 2.39
N THR A 328 -3.37 15.00 3.02
CA THR A 328 -3.51 15.17 4.47
C THR A 328 -3.26 13.85 5.21
N ASN A 329 -2.33 13.89 6.16
CA ASN A 329 -1.89 12.73 6.96
C ASN A 329 -1.87 13.03 8.47
N ASN A 330 -1.53 12.01 9.26
CA ASN A 330 -1.41 12.09 10.71
C ASN A 330 -0.36 13.12 11.15
N HIS A 331 -0.70 13.90 12.19
CA HIS A 331 0.22 14.78 12.89
C HIS A 331 -0.20 14.98 14.34
N GLY A 332 0.79 14.94 15.24
CA GLY A 332 0.60 15.05 16.68
C GLY A 332 -0.04 13.81 17.34
N PRO A 333 -0.35 13.87 18.64
CA PRO A 333 -0.74 12.67 19.41
C PRO A 333 -2.18 12.19 19.21
N PHE A 334 -3.03 13.02 18.61
CA PHE A 334 -4.39 12.66 18.23
C PHE A 334 -4.72 13.34 16.90
N SER A 335 -4.88 12.53 15.85
CA SER A 335 -5.21 12.96 14.48
C SER A 335 -5.76 11.74 13.70
N SER A 336 -5.48 11.64 12.41
CA SER A 336 -6.07 10.63 11.51
C SER A 336 -5.68 9.19 11.79
N ASP A 337 -4.55 8.93 12.47
CA ASP A 337 -4.21 7.56 12.88
C ASP A 337 -5.24 7.03 13.88
N HIS A 338 -5.92 5.94 13.51
CA HIS A 338 -6.88 5.26 14.38
C HIS A 338 -6.17 4.21 15.25
N ILE A 339 -5.34 4.72 16.17
CA ILE A 339 -4.36 3.93 16.93
C ILE A 339 -5.01 2.73 17.61
N GLY A 340 -4.49 1.54 17.30
CA GLY A 340 -4.87 0.26 17.91
C GLY A 340 -6.13 -0.39 17.37
N MET A 341 -6.75 0.17 16.33
CA MET A 341 -8.01 -0.33 15.78
C MET A 341 -7.82 -1.25 14.55
N ASN A 342 -6.58 -1.57 14.21
CA ASN A 342 -6.22 -2.36 13.02
C ASN A 342 -5.45 -3.66 13.31
N TYR A 343 -5.27 -4.05 14.58
CA TYR A 343 -4.42 -5.21 14.93
C TYR A 343 -4.87 -6.53 14.32
N ASP A 344 -6.18 -6.77 14.20
CA ASP A 344 -6.72 -8.00 13.61
C ASP A 344 -6.78 -7.94 12.07
N TYR A 345 -6.58 -6.78 11.44
CA TYR A 345 -6.70 -6.60 9.98
C TYR A 345 -5.88 -7.60 9.15
N PRO A 346 -4.61 -7.90 9.49
CA PRO A 346 -3.80 -8.82 8.70
C PRO A 346 -4.46 -10.21 8.58
N GLU A 347 -4.97 -10.76 9.68
CA GLU A 347 -5.59 -12.09 9.73
C GLU A 347 -7.11 -12.10 9.55
N ALA A 348 -7.76 -10.93 9.52
CA ALA A 348 -9.21 -10.80 9.40
C ALA A 348 -9.77 -11.42 8.11
N SER A 349 -11.02 -11.92 8.19
CA SER A 349 -11.83 -12.25 6.99
C SER A 349 -12.09 -11.00 6.15
N TYR A 350 -12.49 -11.16 4.88
CA TYR A 350 -12.84 -10.00 4.05
C TYR A 350 -14.01 -9.20 4.64
N GLU A 351 -14.98 -9.87 5.26
CA GLU A 351 -16.08 -9.23 5.99
C GLU A 351 -15.52 -8.36 7.12
N ARG A 352 -14.64 -8.94 7.94
CA ARG A 352 -14.05 -8.24 9.07
C ARG A 352 -13.13 -7.09 8.64
N ARG A 353 -12.37 -7.24 7.54
CA ARG A 353 -11.59 -6.13 6.96
C ARG A 353 -12.50 -5.00 6.48
N ARG A 354 -13.63 -5.30 5.84
CA ARG A 354 -14.61 -4.27 5.45
C ARG A 354 -15.17 -3.51 6.67
N GLU A 355 -15.43 -4.20 7.78
CA GLU A 355 -15.84 -3.55 9.03
C GLU A 355 -14.75 -2.63 9.58
N ILE A 356 -13.50 -3.09 9.63
CA ILE A 356 -12.35 -2.31 10.10
C ILE A 356 -12.15 -1.07 9.22
N ILE A 357 -12.18 -1.23 7.89
CA ILE A 357 -12.06 -0.11 6.93
C ILE A 357 -13.18 0.90 7.17
N LYS A 358 -14.42 0.43 7.34
CA LYS A 358 -15.57 1.31 7.59
C LYS A 358 -15.44 2.07 8.90
N ASP A 359 -14.96 1.41 9.95
CA ASP A 359 -14.71 2.02 11.25
C ASP A 359 -13.64 3.14 11.15
N HIS A 360 -12.53 2.90 10.44
CA HIS A 360 -11.51 3.93 10.18
C HIS A 360 -12.07 5.11 9.36
N GLU A 361 -12.93 4.83 8.37
CA GLU A 361 -13.60 5.85 7.58
C GLU A 361 -14.51 6.72 8.47
N GLN A 362 -15.33 6.11 9.33
CA GLN A 362 -16.23 6.84 10.23
C GLN A 362 -15.45 7.65 11.27
N TYR A 363 -14.37 7.08 11.83
CA TYR A 363 -13.47 7.77 12.74
C TYR A 363 -12.88 9.04 12.09
N GLN A 364 -12.28 8.92 10.91
CA GLN A 364 -11.61 10.07 10.30
C GLN A 364 -12.59 11.10 9.74
N LYS A 365 -13.74 10.69 9.19
CA LYS A 365 -14.84 11.62 8.85
C LYS A 365 -15.36 12.34 10.10
N GLY A 366 -15.48 11.64 11.21
CA GLY A 366 -15.92 12.20 12.49
C GLY A 366 -14.90 13.16 13.09
N LEU A 367 -13.61 12.89 12.95
CA LEU A 367 -12.53 13.80 13.33
C LEU A 367 -12.67 15.13 12.58
N TYR A 368 -12.80 15.09 11.26
CA TYR A 368 -12.96 16.29 10.46
C TYR A 368 -14.25 17.05 10.78
N TRP A 369 -15.36 16.32 10.95
CA TRP A 369 -16.62 16.91 11.36
C TRP A 369 -16.51 17.58 12.74
N PHE A 370 -15.90 16.92 13.72
CA PHE A 370 -15.69 17.44 15.07
C PHE A 370 -14.90 18.75 15.02
N VAL A 371 -13.74 18.76 14.38
CA VAL A 371 -12.87 19.94 14.30
C VAL A 371 -13.54 21.10 13.55
N ALA A 372 -14.36 20.80 12.53
CA ALA A 372 -15.07 21.82 11.77
C ALA A 372 -16.33 22.36 12.46
N ASN A 373 -16.98 21.62 13.37
CA ASN A 373 -18.34 21.94 13.82
C ASN A 373 -18.56 21.97 15.33
N ASP A 374 -17.74 21.28 16.14
CA ASP A 374 -17.98 21.21 17.59
C ASP A 374 -17.63 22.57 18.26
N PRO A 375 -18.54 23.19 19.02
CA PRO A 375 -18.33 24.51 19.62
C PRO A 375 -17.23 24.54 20.68
N ARG A 376 -16.75 23.38 21.14
CA ARG A 376 -15.64 23.27 22.09
C ARG A 376 -14.27 23.43 21.43
N VAL A 377 -14.19 23.32 20.10
CA VAL A 377 -12.93 23.51 19.35
C VAL A 377 -12.58 25.00 19.32
N PRO A 378 -11.31 25.38 19.57
CA PRO A 378 -10.88 26.79 19.50
C PRO A 378 -11.26 27.46 18.17
N GLU A 379 -11.71 28.71 18.25
CA GLU A 379 -12.27 29.45 17.12
C GLU A 379 -11.31 29.55 15.92
N ASP A 380 -10.02 29.76 16.18
CA ASP A 380 -8.99 29.87 15.15
C ASP A 380 -8.78 28.55 14.39
N ILE A 381 -8.79 27.42 15.11
CA ILE A 381 -8.70 26.08 14.53
C ILE A 381 -9.98 25.76 13.76
N GLN A 382 -11.15 25.95 14.38
CA GLN A 382 -12.43 25.63 13.76
C GLN A 382 -12.65 26.46 12.48
N SER A 383 -12.36 27.75 12.51
CA SER A 383 -12.50 28.65 11.35
C SER A 383 -11.56 28.27 10.22
N ARG A 384 -10.33 27.84 10.53
CA ARG A 384 -9.39 27.34 9.52
C ARG A 384 -9.87 26.01 8.93
N MET A 385 -10.38 25.09 9.75
CA MET A 385 -10.88 23.80 9.28
C MET A 385 -12.10 23.96 8.35
N LYS A 386 -13.00 24.91 8.64
CA LYS A 386 -14.15 25.26 7.78
C LYS A 386 -13.74 25.76 6.38
N ASN A 387 -12.48 26.15 6.18
CA ASN A 387 -11.98 26.51 4.85
C ASN A 387 -11.58 25.29 4.00
N TRP A 388 -11.50 24.10 4.60
CA TRP A 388 -11.19 22.84 3.94
C TRP A 388 -12.44 21.98 3.75
N GLY A 389 -12.37 21.05 2.82
CA GLY A 389 -13.35 20.02 2.56
C GLY A 389 -12.77 18.96 1.62
N LEU A 390 -13.55 17.94 1.27
CA LEU A 390 -13.14 16.93 0.29
C LEU A 390 -13.05 17.57 -1.10
N ALA A 391 -12.10 17.10 -1.92
CA ALA A 391 -11.97 17.55 -3.30
C ALA A 391 -13.04 16.91 -4.20
N LYS A 392 -13.88 17.73 -4.83
CA LYS A 392 -15.05 17.30 -5.62
C LYS A 392 -14.66 16.51 -6.88
N ASP A 393 -13.45 16.72 -7.37
CA ASP A 393 -12.89 16.10 -8.56
C ASP A 393 -11.98 14.89 -8.28
N GLU A 394 -11.81 14.51 -7.02
CA GLU A 394 -11.09 13.29 -6.62
C GLU A 394 -12.05 12.24 -6.10
N PHE A 395 -11.77 10.96 -6.35
CA PHE A 395 -12.54 9.82 -5.84
C PHE A 395 -14.06 9.97 -6.07
N VAL A 396 -14.43 10.42 -7.27
CA VAL A 396 -15.78 10.89 -7.61
C VAL A 396 -16.86 9.81 -7.54
N ASP A 397 -16.45 8.55 -7.56
CA ASP A 397 -17.28 7.36 -7.44
C ASP A 397 -17.32 6.78 -6.01
N ASN A 398 -16.62 7.40 -5.06
CA ASN A 398 -16.54 6.98 -3.66
C ASN A 398 -16.83 8.15 -2.69
N ASP A 399 -17.82 8.99 -3.02
CA ASP A 399 -18.22 10.17 -2.24
C ASP A 399 -17.06 11.12 -1.91
N ASN A 400 -16.10 11.24 -2.84
CA ASN A 400 -14.87 12.04 -2.69
C ASN A 400 -13.95 11.59 -1.55
N TRP A 401 -14.11 10.35 -1.08
CA TRP A 401 -13.25 9.72 -0.08
C TRP A 401 -12.24 8.78 -0.74
N PRO A 402 -10.98 8.74 -0.29
CA PRO A 402 -9.97 7.85 -0.88
C PRO A 402 -10.39 6.38 -0.88
N HIS A 403 -10.08 5.66 -1.95
CA HIS A 403 -10.45 4.25 -2.11
C HIS A 403 -9.65 3.31 -1.19
N GLN A 404 -8.44 3.72 -0.80
CA GLN A 404 -7.48 2.88 -0.07
C GLN A 404 -7.32 3.35 1.37
N ILE A 405 -7.45 2.40 2.31
CA ILE A 405 -6.93 2.58 3.66
C ILE A 405 -5.41 2.43 3.62
N TYR A 406 -4.68 3.23 4.38
CA TYR A 406 -3.22 3.14 4.45
C TYR A 406 -2.79 1.97 5.33
N VAL A 407 -2.79 0.77 4.74
CA VAL A 407 -2.16 -0.41 5.33
C VAL A 407 -0.64 -0.18 5.33
N ARG A 408 -0.12 0.33 6.45
CA ARG A 408 1.33 0.58 6.58
C ARG A 408 2.12 -0.71 6.73
N GLU A 409 1.51 -1.73 7.30
CA GLU A 409 2.15 -2.99 7.65
C GLU A 409 1.07 -4.02 7.96
N ALA A 410 1.14 -5.19 7.33
CA ALA A 410 0.29 -6.33 7.66
C ALA A 410 1.17 -7.55 7.94
N ARG A 411 1.05 -8.60 7.12
CA ARG A 411 1.99 -9.73 7.18
C ARG A 411 3.33 -9.30 6.61
N ARG A 412 4.41 -9.82 7.20
CA ARG A 412 5.76 -9.76 6.62
C ARG A 412 6.27 -11.18 6.43
N MET A 413 6.80 -11.47 5.25
CA MET A 413 7.39 -12.77 4.97
C MET A 413 8.53 -13.10 5.94
N VAL A 414 8.71 -14.37 6.26
CA VAL A 414 9.90 -14.87 6.96
C VAL A 414 10.64 -15.80 5.99
N GLY A 415 11.43 -15.18 5.11
CA GLY A 415 12.23 -15.87 4.09
C GLY A 415 13.55 -16.40 4.65
N GLU A 416 14.48 -16.72 3.75
CA GLU A 416 15.87 -17.08 4.12
C GLU A 416 16.63 -15.89 4.72
N PHE A 417 16.36 -14.69 4.18
CA PHE A 417 16.99 -13.46 4.63
C PHE A 417 15.92 -12.46 5.08
N VAL A 418 15.98 -12.06 6.34
CA VAL A 418 15.13 -11.01 6.91
C VAL A 418 15.92 -9.71 6.90
N MET A 419 15.44 -8.68 6.18
CA MET A 419 16.02 -7.33 6.26
C MET A 419 15.76 -6.73 7.65
N THR A 420 16.79 -6.20 8.30
CA THR A 420 16.69 -5.65 9.67
C THR A 420 17.24 -4.23 9.75
N GLU A 421 17.10 -3.60 10.91
CA GLU A 421 17.78 -2.36 11.27
C GLU A 421 19.28 -2.39 10.92
N ASN A 422 19.91 -3.56 10.99
CA ASN A 422 21.35 -3.71 10.78
C ASN A 422 21.78 -3.46 9.33
N GLU A 423 21.02 -3.94 8.35
CA GLU A 423 21.28 -3.67 6.93
C GLU A 423 20.98 -2.21 6.59
N LEU A 424 19.86 -1.68 7.12
CA LEU A 424 19.45 -0.30 6.90
C LEU A 424 20.45 0.71 7.46
N LEU A 425 21.07 0.39 8.60
CA LEU A 425 22.12 1.19 9.24
C LEU A 425 23.55 0.83 8.77
N LYS A 426 23.68 -0.11 7.81
CA LYS A 426 24.96 -0.55 7.23
C LYS A 426 25.91 -1.13 8.28
N ARG A 427 25.36 -1.70 9.36
CA ARG A 427 26.11 -2.47 10.36
C ARG A 427 26.48 -3.85 9.82
N GLN A 428 25.62 -4.39 8.95
CA GLN A 428 25.83 -5.63 8.21
C GLN A 428 25.66 -5.39 6.71
N PRO A 429 26.30 -6.19 5.85
CA PRO A 429 26.15 -6.07 4.41
C PRO A 429 24.80 -6.61 3.94
N THR A 430 24.21 -5.96 2.94
CA THR A 430 23.04 -6.50 2.22
C THR A 430 23.49 -7.48 1.12
N PRO A 431 23.11 -8.77 1.16
CA PRO A 431 23.43 -9.70 0.09
C PRO A 431 22.57 -9.43 -1.14
N LYS A 432 23.12 -9.67 -2.33
CA LYS A 432 22.39 -9.64 -3.62
C LYS A 432 21.42 -8.45 -3.80
N PRO A 433 21.88 -7.19 -3.75
CA PRO A 433 21.03 -6.01 -3.96
C PRO A 433 20.19 -6.04 -5.25
N VAL A 434 18.90 -5.76 -5.12
CA VAL A 434 17.96 -5.61 -6.28
C VAL A 434 17.27 -4.25 -6.32
N GLY A 435 17.49 -3.43 -5.31
CA GLY A 435 16.97 -2.09 -5.24
C GLY A 435 17.52 -1.37 -4.03
N MET A 436 17.07 -0.14 -3.83
CA MET A 436 17.51 0.69 -2.72
C MET A 436 16.34 1.40 -2.06
N GLY A 437 16.45 1.57 -0.76
CA GLY A 437 15.63 2.48 0.03
C GLY A 437 16.47 3.62 0.58
N SER A 438 15.82 4.72 0.95
CA SER A 438 16.52 5.90 1.47
C SER A 438 15.72 6.67 2.53
N TYR A 439 14.46 6.28 2.75
CA TYR A 439 13.62 6.89 3.77
C TYR A 439 14.08 6.49 5.17
N THR A 440 13.72 7.27 6.18
CA THR A 440 14.00 6.91 7.57
C THR A 440 13.26 5.63 7.97
N MET A 441 13.76 4.90 8.97
CA MET A 441 12.94 3.91 9.65
C MET A 441 11.82 4.66 10.37
N ASP A 442 10.64 4.60 9.75
CA ASP A 442 9.44 5.34 10.13
C ASP A 442 8.34 4.36 10.55
N SER A 443 8.06 4.31 11.84
CA SER A 443 6.92 3.59 12.40
C SER A 443 5.97 4.59 13.05
N HIS A 444 4.68 4.44 12.80
CA HIS A 444 3.65 5.25 13.45
C HIS A 444 3.29 4.67 14.83
N ASN A 445 2.58 5.45 15.64
CA ASN A 445 2.11 4.98 16.94
C ASN A 445 1.34 3.65 16.81
N VAL A 446 1.67 2.70 17.68
CA VAL A 446 1.05 1.38 17.73
C VAL A 446 -0.10 1.40 18.73
N GLN A 447 0.12 1.96 19.92
CA GLN A 447 -0.89 2.00 20.99
C GLN A 447 -0.92 3.33 21.74
N ARG A 448 -2.12 3.65 22.24
CA ARG A 448 -2.37 4.72 23.22
C ARG A 448 -2.70 4.10 24.56
N TYR A 449 -1.97 4.47 25.61
CA TYR A 449 -2.04 3.82 26.92
C TYR A 449 -2.03 4.84 28.07
N ILE A 450 -2.33 4.34 29.28
CA ILE A 450 -2.26 5.12 30.52
C ILE A 450 -0.91 4.85 31.18
N LYS A 451 -0.11 5.91 31.36
CA LYS A 451 1.16 5.84 32.08
C LYS A 451 0.94 5.52 33.56
N PRO A 452 1.96 5.02 34.28
CA PRO A 452 1.88 4.81 35.73
C PRO A 452 1.53 6.05 36.56
N ASP A 453 1.79 7.26 36.03
CA ASP A 453 1.44 8.54 36.66
C ASP A 453 -0.02 8.97 36.44
N GLY A 454 -0.82 8.17 35.71
CA GLY A 454 -2.24 8.40 35.48
C GLY A 454 -2.56 9.29 34.28
N PHE A 455 -1.57 9.67 33.47
CA PHE A 455 -1.77 10.46 32.25
C PHE A 455 -1.66 9.61 30.98
N VAL A 456 -2.33 10.05 29.92
CA VAL A 456 -2.29 9.37 28.61
C VAL A 456 -0.95 9.58 27.90
N GLN A 457 -0.50 8.57 27.16
CA GLN A 457 0.64 8.66 26.25
C GLN A 457 0.46 7.72 25.05
N ASN A 458 1.15 8.01 23.94
CA ASN A 458 1.28 7.07 22.82
C ASN A 458 2.66 6.40 22.83
N GLU A 459 2.77 5.22 22.24
CA GLU A 459 4.06 4.59 21.92
C GLU A 459 4.02 3.96 20.53
N GLY A 460 5.21 3.62 20.01
CA GLY A 460 5.41 2.96 18.72
C GLY A 460 5.88 3.92 17.63
N ASP A 461 5.71 5.24 17.82
CA ASP A 461 6.22 6.24 16.88
C ASP A 461 7.76 6.30 16.91
N ILE A 462 8.38 5.89 15.81
CA ILE A 462 9.84 5.84 15.64
C ILE A 462 10.23 6.57 14.36
N GLY A 463 11.21 7.48 14.45
CA GLY A 463 11.86 8.14 13.33
C GLY A 463 13.37 8.09 13.43
N VAL A 464 13.99 7.11 12.78
CA VAL A 464 15.45 6.91 12.86
C VAL A 464 16.07 7.01 11.48
N SER A 465 17.07 7.88 11.35
CA SER A 465 17.81 8.04 10.11
C SER A 465 18.62 6.79 9.78
N THR A 466 18.53 6.36 8.52
CA THR A 466 19.33 5.28 7.91
C THR A 466 20.77 5.70 7.59
N LYS A 467 21.13 6.97 7.84
CA LYS A 467 22.45 7.55 7.51
C LYS A 467 22.77 7.41 6.01
N GLY A 468 21.76 7.73 5.20
CA GLY A 468 21.80 7.69 3.74
C GLY A 468 21.20 6.40 3.17
N PRO A 469 21.13 6.28 1.84
CA PRO A 469 20.48 5.15 1.18
C PRO A 469 21.11 3.80 1.53
N TYR A 470 20.30 2.75 1.49
CA TYR A 470 20.66 1.37 1.79
C TYR A 470 20.13 0.44 0.69
N SER A 471 20.81 -0.68 0.47
CA SER A 471 20.40 -1.69 -0.51
C SER A 471 19.38 -2.66 0.09
N ILE A 472 18.51 -3.20 -0.76
CA ILE A 472 17.50 -4.20 -0.41
C ILE A 472 17.84 -5.51 -1.11
N SER A 473 17.87 -6.60 -0.35
CA SER A 473 18.31 -7.91 -0.83
C SER A 473 17.24 -8.61 -1.68
N TYR A 474 17.65 -9.26 -2.77
CA TYR A 474 16.81 -10.20 -3.51
C TYR A 474 16.24 -11.31 -2.62
N GLU A 475 17.04 -11.77 -1.65
CA GLU A 475 16.67 -12.87 -0.75
C GLU A 475 15.52 -12.48 0.19
N SER A 476 15.20 -11.19 0.30
CA SER A 476 14.03 -10.70 1.04
C SER A 476 12.74 -10.71 0.22
N LEU A 477 12.81 -10.90 -1.11
CA LEU A 477 11.66 -10.94 -2.02
C LEU A 477 11.16 -12.37 -2.28
N VAL A 478 11.94 -13.39 -1.90
CA VAL A 478 11.60 -14.80 -2.13
C VAL A 478 11.38 -15.54 -0.82
N PRO A 479 10.41 -16.47 -0.75
CA PRO A 479 10.21 -17.29 0.43
C PRO A 479 11.33 -18.32 0.56
N LYS A 480 11.38 -19.00 1.71
CA LYS A 480 12.20 -20.22 1.84
C LYS A 480 11.79 -21.23 0.77
N ARG A 481 12.75 -22.02 0.28
CA ARG A 481 12.47 -22.98 -0.80
C ARG A 481 11.40 -23.98 -0.40
N GLU A 482 11.49 -24.49 0.82
CA GLU A 482 10.54 -25.45 1.39
C GLU A 482 9.11 -24.91 1.48
N ASP A 483 8.95 -23.59 1.55
CA ASP A 483 7.66 -22.94 1.62
C ASP A 483 7.03 -22.84 0.22
N CYS A 484 7.75 -22.28 -0.76
CA CYS A 484 7.25 -22.17 -2.14
C CYS A 484 8.37 -21.86 -3.16
N GLU A 485 8.46 -22.60 -4.26
CA GLU A 485 9.54 -22.45 -5.24
C GLU A 485 9.28 -21.42 -6.35
N ASN A 486 8.04 -20.98 -6.54
CA ASN A 486 7.64 -20.12 -7.67
C ASN A 486 6.80 -18.91 -7.26
N LEU A 487 7.03 -18.36 -6.07
CA LEU A 487 6.36 -17.17 -5.56
C LEU A 487 7.37 -16.06 -5.26
N ILE A 488 7.05 -14.82 -5.65
CA ILE A 488 7.82 -13.61 -5.32
C ILE A 488 6.92 -12.60 -4.59
N VAL A 489 7.42 -11.97 -3.54
CA VAL A 489 6.65 -11.07 -2.66
C VAL A 489 7.35 -9.70 -2.57
N PRO A 490 7.09 -8.78 -3.51
CA PRO A 490 7.76 -7.47 -3.55
C PRO A 490 7.22 -6.43 -2.55
N VAL A 491 6.05 -6.64 -1.95
CA VAL A 491 5.42 -5.69 -1.02
C VAL A 491 5.60 -6.16 0.42
N CYS A 492 5.05 -7.32 0.77
CA CYS A 492 5.15 -7.93 2.10
C CYS A 492 6.50 -8.66 2.30
N VAL A 493 7.59 -8.02 1.88
CA VAL A 493 8.96 -8.57 1.87
C VAL A 493 9.39 -9.09 3.24
N SER A 494 10.42 -9.92 3.24
CA SER A 494 11.00 -10.40 4.48
C SER A 494 11.81 -9.32 5.19
N ALA A 495 11.21 -8.77 6.25
CA ALA A 495 11.80 -7.72 7.06
C ALA A 495 11.31 -7.76 8.51
N SER A 496 12.10 -7.22 9.43
CA SER A 496 11.64 -6.87 10.77
C SER A 496 10.64 -5.71 10.72
N HIS A 497 9.82 -5.54 11.76
CA HIS A 497 8.87 -4.42 11.85
C HIS A 497 9.54 -3.06 11.60
N ILE A 498 10.67 -2.82 12.27
CA ILE A 498 11.34 -1.52 12.17
C ILE A 498 11.98 -1.29 10.80
N ALA A 499 12.57 -2.32 10.20
CA ALA A 499 13.14 -2.21 8.86
C ALA A 499 12.07 -2.00 7.80
N PHE A 500 10.94 -2.69 7.94
CA PHE A 500 9.79 -2.52 7.07
C PHE A 500 9.26 -1.08 7.08
N GLY A 501 9.33 -0.40 8.22
CA GLY A 501 9.00 1.03 8.35
C GLY A 501 9.71 1.95 7.36
N SER A 502 10.89 1.57 6.88
CA SER A 502 11.60 2.29 5.81
C SER A 502 11.36 1.70 4.42
N ILE A 503 11.28 0.37 4.29
CA ILE A 503 11.14 -0.31 3.00
C ILE A 503 9.76 -0.07 2.38
N ARG A 504 8.72 0.15 3.19
CA ARG A 504 7.31 0.23 2.77
C ARG A 504 6.89 1.44 1.93
N MET A 505 7.85 2.19 1.39
CA MET A 505 7.55 3.38 0.59
C MET A 505 7.11 2.98 -0.82
N GLU A 506 6.08 3.63 -1.36
CA GLU A 506 5.56 3.35 -2.71
C GLU A 506 6.65 3.31 -3.81
N PRO A 507 7.59 4.27 -3.92
CA PRO A 507 8.68 4.16 -4.90
C PRO A 507 9.53 2.90 -4.73
N VAL A 508 9.76 2.45 -3.49
CA VAL A 508 10.51 1.24 -3.19
C VAL A 508 9.71 0.01 -3.62
N PHE A 509 8.41 -0.04 -3.34
CA PHE A 509 7.54 -1.12 -3.83
C PHE A 509 7.53 -1.21 -5.37
N MET A 510 7.53 -0.10 -6.10
CA MET A 510 7.72 -0.11 -7.56
C MET A 510 9.06 -0.73 -7.98
N ILE A 511 10.16 -0.33 -7.32
CA ILE A 511 11.51 -0.87 -7.55
C ILE A 511 11.55 -2.38 -7.31
N LEU A 512 10.97 -2.85 -6.21
CA LEU A 512 10.95 -4.27 -5.85
C LEU A 512 10.00 -5.06 -6.75
N GLY A 513 8.88 -4.47 -7.18
CA GLY A 513 7.96 -5.05 -8.17
C GLY A 513 8.66 -5.30 -9.51
N GLN A 514 9.36 -4.30 -10.04
CA GLN A 514 10.19 -4.45 -11.24
C GLN A 514 11.23 -5.56 -11.04
N SER A 515 11.96 -5.53 -9.92
CA SER A 515 13.07 -6.47 -9.73
C SER A 515 12.61 -7.91 -9.54
N GLY A 516 11.48 -8.09 -8.86
CA GLY A 516 10.82 -9.38 -8.73
C GLY A 516 10.37 -9.95 -10.09
N ALA A 517 9.76 -9.14 -10.94
CA ALA A 517 9.32 -9.57 -12.27
C ALA A 517 10.50 -9.89 -13.21
N ALA A 518 11.61 -9.15 -13.14
CA ALA A 518 12.83 -9.48 -13.87
C ALA A 518 13.38 -10.86 -13.44
N ALA A 519 13.40 -11.13 -12.12
CA ALA A 519 13.81 -12.44 -11.61
C ALA A 519 12.84 -13.56 -12.01
N ALA A 520 11.53 -13.28 -12.04
CA ALA A 520 10.52 -14.22 -12.55
C ALA A 520 10.78 -14.61 -14.00
N ALA A 521 11.11 -13.63 -14.86
CA ALA A 521 11.43 -13.87 -16.26
C ALA A 521 12.64 -14.82 -16.41
N ILE A 522 13.72 -14.56 -15.66
CA ILE A 522 14.92 -15.42 -15.63
C ILE A 522 14.59 -16.82 -15.12
N ALA A 523 13.77 -16.94 -14.07
CA ALA A 523 13.35 -18.23 -13.52
C ALA A 523 12.52 -19.05 -14.53
N ILE A 524 11.65 -18.39 -15.30
CA ILE A 524 10.86 -19.01 -16.36
C ILE A 524 11.76 -19.47 -17.52
N GLU A 525 12.68 -18.62 -17.97
CA GLU A 525 13.59 -18.94 -19.09
C GLU A 525 14.47 -20.16 -18.78
N ASN A 526 14.94 -20.27 -17.54
CA ASN A 526 15.85 -21.33 -17.11
C ASN A 526 15.13 -22.53 -16.46
N GLU A 527 13.79 -22.49 -16.34
CA GLU A 527 12.97 -23.52 -15.69
C GLU A 527 13.43 -23.88 -14.26
N ILE A 528 13.77 -22.86 -13.48
CA ILE A 528 14.29 -23.01 -12.11
C ILE A 528 13.31 -22.49 -11.04
N ALA A 529 13.64 -22.73 -9.77
CA ALA A 529 12.98 -22.06 -8.66
C ALA A 529 13.45 -20.60 -8.57
N VAL A 530 12.63 -19.71 -8.01
CA VAL A 530 13.00 -18.29 -7.87
C VAL A 530 14.22 -18.11 -6.97
N GLN A 531 14.43 -19.01 -6.01
CA GLN A 531 15.60 -19.01 -5.13
C GLN A 531 16.92 -19.35 -5.87
N ASP A 532 16.85 -19.97 -7.06
CA ASP A 532 18.00 -20.38 -7.87
C ASP A 532 18.42 -19.35 -8.92
N VAL A 533 17.72 -18.23 -9.03
CA VAL A 533 18.05 -17.18 -10.00
C VAL A 533 19.50 -16.73 -9.81
N ASP A 534 20.28 -16.82 -10.89
CA ASP A 534 21.67 -16.36 -10.90
C ASP A 534 21.70 -14.84 -10.69
N TYR A 535 22.35 -14.42 -9.60
CA TYR A 535 22.35 -13.02 -9.21
C TYR A 535 23.16 -12.13 -10.16
N ASP A 536 24.23 -12.63 -10.76
CA ASP A 536 25.03 -11.81 -11.68
C ASP A 536 24.26 -11.53 -12.97
N GLN A 537 23.48 -12.52 -13.44
CA GLN A 537 22.54 -12.33 -14.54
C GLN A 537 21.44 -11.33 -14.16
N LEU A 538 20.76 -11.51 -13.03
CA LEU A 538 19.71 -10.60 -12.57
C LEU A 538 20.23 -9.17 -12.40
N ARG A 539 21.39 -9.00 -11.75
CA ARG A 539 22.03 -7.71 -11.55
C ARG A 539 22.26 -7.01 -12.89
N LYS A 540 22.84 -7.71 -13.85
CA LYS A 540 23.13 -7.17 -15.18
C LYS A 540 21.85 -6.68 -15.86
N ASP A 541 20.78 -7.48 -15.81
CA ASP A 541 19.50 -7.11 -16.42
C ASP A 541 18.87 -5.88 -15.75
N LEU A 542 19.00 -5.75 -14.43
CA LEU A 542 18.53 -4.59 -13.68
C LEU A 542 19.35 -3.33 -13.98
N ASP A 543 20.68 -3.43 -14.04
CA ASP A 543 21.57 -2.33 -14.40
C ASP A 543 21.27 -1.82 -15.83
N GLU A 544 21.04 -2.73 -16.80
CA GLU A 544 20.67 -2.37 -18.18
C GLU A 544 19.30 -1.66 -18.25
N LYS A 545 18.39 -1.98 -17.33
CA LYS A 545 17.07 -1.34 -17.19
C LYS A 545 17.11 -0.05 -16.35
N GLY A 546 18.30 0.39 -15.93
CA GLY A 546 18.50 1.63 -15.19
C GLY A 546 18.02 1.57 -13.74
N GLN A 547 17.90 0.37 -13.16
CA GLN A 547 17.69 0.21 -11.72
C GLN A 547 18.94 0.66 -10.95
N ILE A 548 18.76 1.21 -9.75
CA ILE A 548 19.88 1.59 -8.87
C ILE A 548 20.03 0.55 -7.76
N LEU A 549 21.16 -0.14 -7.74
CA LEU A 549 21.44 -1.26 -6.82
C LEU A 549 22.43 -0.88 -5.70
N SER A 550 23.25 0.13 -5.96
CA SER A 550 24.22 0.71 -5.04
C SER A 550 24.50 2.16 -5.41
N ILE A 551 24.95 2.95 -4.45
CA ILE A 551 25.57 4.26 -4.67
C ILE A 551 26.99 4.25 -4.12
N ASP A 552 27.90 4.94 -4.82
CA ASP A 552 29.32 5.05 -4.47
C ASP A 552 29.60 5.96 -3.26
#